data_AF-A0A3S1CPM3-F1
#
_entry.id   AF-A0A3S1CPM3-F1
#
_cell.length_a   1.000
_cell.length_b   1.000
_cell.length_c   1.000
_cell.angle_alpha   90.00
_cell.angle_beta   90.00
_cell.angle_gamma   90.00
#
_symmetry.space_group_name_H-M   'P 1'
#
loop_
_entity.id
_entity.type
_entity.pdbx_description
1 polymer ?
#
loop_
_entity_poly.entity_id
_entity_poly.type
_entity_poly.pdbx_seq_one_letter_code
_entity_poly.pdbx_strand_id
1 'polypeptide(L)'
;HQSEYSLWWREPEEAILPVLEELGIGFVPFSPLGKGFLTGAIDASTTFDSSDFRNTVPRFAEDARKANQALVDAIGVIAAEKKATSAQVALAWLLAQKPWIVPIPGTTKLNRLEENIASASIALTADDLANIENAVSAIAVKGARYSPQQEARIDR
;
A
#
# COMPACT_ATOMS: atom_id res chain seq x y z
N HIS A 1 -11.20 11.93 -7.56
CA HIS A 1 -10.22 12.48 -6.59
C HIS A 1 -9.00 11.57 -6.52
N GLN A 2 -7.80 12.10 -6.29
CA GLN A 2 -6.55 11.33 -6.24
C GLN A 2 -5.81 11.64 -4.92
N SER A 3 -5.53 10.61 -4.12
CA SER A 3 -4.79 10.69 -2.85
C SER A 3 -4.05 9.38 -2.57
N GLU A 4 -3.11 9.37 -1.62
CA GLU A 4 -2.41 8.15 -1.22
C GLU A 4 -3.35 7.20 -0.49
N TYR A 5 -3.36 5.93 -0.88
CA TYR A 5 -4.14 4.90 -0.20
C TYR A 5 -3.51 3.53 -0.45
N SER A 6 -3.30 2.78 0.62
CA SER A 6 -2.74 1.42 0.60
C SER A 6 -2.95 0.73 1.94
N LEU A 7 -2.62 -0.56 2.05
CA LEU A 7 -2.57 -1.26 3.34
C LEU A 7 -1.61 -0.61 4.35
N TRP A 8 -0.66 0.22 3.91
CA TRP A 8 0.26 0.94 4.79
C TRP A 8 -0.27 2.31 5.24
N TRP A 9 -1.26 2.87 4.54
CA TRP A 9 -1.82 4.19 4.79
C TRP A 9 -3.31 4.25 4.44
N ARG A 10 -4.15 4.37 5.48
CA ARG A 10 -5.60 4.15 5.42
C ARG A 10 -6.46 5.37 5.78
N GLU A 11 -5.85 6.53 6.06
CA GLU A 11 -6.56 7.77 6.42
C GLU A 11 -7.71 8.15 5.47
N PRO A 12 -7.63 7.96 4.13
CA PRO A 12 -8.76 8.27 3.25
C PRO A 12 -10.08 7.57 3.62
N GLU A 13 -10.02 6.42 4.29
CA GLU A 13 -11.20 5.67 4.72
C GLU A 13 -12.09 6.44 5.71
N GLU A 14 -11.50 7.33 6.53
CA GLU A 14 -12.22 8.01 7.60
C GLU A 14 -13.11 9.16 7.10
N ALA A 15 -12.62 9.94 6.14
CA ALA A 15 -13.27 11.18 5.72
C ALA A 15 -13.43 11.34 4.21
N ILE A 16 -12.51 10.80 3.39
CA ILE A 16 -12.51 11.04 1.95
C ILE A 16 -13.42 10.03 1.25
N LEU A 17 -13.22 8.73 1.47
CA LEU A 17 -13.98 7.68 0.78
C LEU A 17 -15.50 7.77 1.01
N PRO A 18 -16.01 8.07 2.22
CA PRO A 18 -17.46 8.23 2.44
C PRO A 18 -18.05 9.38 1.61
N VAL A 19 -17.36 10.52 1.53
CA VAL A 19 -17.82 11.69 0.77
C VAL A 19 -17.77 11.42 -0.74
N LEU A 20 -16.72 10.74 -1.22
CA LEU A 20 -16.64 10.36 -2.63
C LEU A 20 -17.73 9.37 -3.02
N GLU A 21 -18.09 8.45 -2.12
CA GLU A 21 -19.22 7.53 -2.31
C GLU A 21 -20.55 8.26 -2.42
N GLU A 22 -20.82 9.18 -1.49
CA GLU A 22 -22.04 10.01 -1.49
C GLU A 22 -22.17 10.82 -2.79
N LEU A 23 -21.05 11.37 -3.28
CA LEU A 23 -21.03 12.22 -4.47
C LEU A 23 -20.88 11.45 -5.80
N GLY A 24 -20.72 10.11 -5.75
CA GLY A 24 -20.49 9.30 -6.95
C GLY A 24 -19.18 9.59 -7.68
N ILE A 25 -18.13 9.98 -6.94
CA ILE A 25 -16.83 10.37 -7.49
C ILE A 25 -15.83 9.21 -7.40
N GLY A 26 -15.17 8.89 -8.53
CA GLY A 26 -14.10 7.89 -8.54
C GLY A 26 -12.86 8.30 -7.73
N PHE A 27 -12.15 7.31 -7.20
CA PHE A 27 -10.95 7.50 -6.40
C PHE A 27 -9.75 6.82 -7.03
N VAL A 28 -8.63 7.54 -7.12
CA VAL A 28 -7.41 7.08 -7.76
C VAL A 28 -6.30 7.01 -6.71
N PRO A 29 -6.05 5.86 -6.08
CA PRO A 29 -4.93 5.67 -5.15
C PRO A 29 -3.56 5.89 -5.82
N PHE A 30 -2.78 6.85 -5.33
CA PHE A 30 -1.34 6.92 -5.64
C PHE A 30 -0.51 6.21 -4.56
N SER A 31 0.73 5.83 -4.89
CA SER A 31 1.59 4.99 -4.03
C SER A 31 0.91 3.70 -3.50
N PRO A 32 0.13 2.97 -4.32
CA PRO A 32 -0.67 1.84 -3.84
C PRO A 32 0.15 0.68 -3.25
N LEU A 33 1.42 0.58 -3.63
CA LEU A 33 2.38 -0.42 -3.14
C LEU A 33 3.30 0.10 -2.02
N GLY A 34 2.93 1.20 -1.36
CA GLY A 34 3.72 1.76 -0.27
C GLY A 34 5.14 2.14 -0.69
N LYS A 35 5.29 2.76 -1.86
CA LYS A 35 6.60 3.15 -2.44
C LYS A 35 7.58 1.95 -2.55
N GLY A 36 7.02 0.78 -2.83
CA GLY A 36 7.73 -0.49 -2.99
C GLY A 36 7.79 -1.35 -1.72
N PHE A 37 7.45 -0.82 -0.56
CA PHE A 37 7.53 -1.56 0.71
C PHE A 37 6.61 -2.80 0.72
N LEU A 38 5.35 -2.64 0.29
CA LEU A 38 4.35 -3.72 0.29
C LEU A 38 4.65 -4.84 -0.72
N THR A 39 5.67 -4.68 -1.57
CA THR A 39 6.12 -5.74 -2.48
C THR A 39 6.97 -6.81 -1.78
N GLY A 40 7.46 -6.51 -0.57
CA GLY A 40 8.42 -7.33 0.16
C GLY A 40 9.86 -7.28 -0.36
N ALA A 41 10.16 -6.42 -1.35
CA ALA A 41 11.52 -6.23 -1.85
C ALA A 41 12.41 -5.35 -0.94
N ILE A 42 11.83 -4.75 0.10
CA ILE A 42 12.53 -3.89 1.06
C ILE A 42 12.39 -4.54 2.43
N ASP A 43 13.52 -4.97 2.99
CA ASP A 43 13.62 -5.55 4.33
C ASP A 43 14.35 -4.60 5.28
N ALA A 44 14.72 -5.06 6.49
CA ALA A 44 15.48 -4.27 7.45
C ALA A 44 16.94 -3.99 7.02
N SER A 45 17.54 -4.83 6.19
CA SER A 45 18.94 -4.74 5.75
C SER A 45 19.13 -3.86 4.52
N THR A 46 18.04 -3.58 3.80
CA THR A 46 18.04 -2.82 2.56
C THR A 46 18.73 -1.47 2.74
N THR A 47 19.65 -1.14 1.84
CA THR A 47 20.24 0.19 1.74
C THR A 47 19.74 0.84 0.46
N PHE A 48 19.54 2.16 0.51
CA PHE A 48 19.13 2.92 -0.66
C PHE A 48 20.32 3.69 -1.21
N ASP A 49 20.29 4.00 -2.50
CA ASP A 49 21.21 4.97 -3.09
C ASP A 49 21.10 6.30 -2.33
N SER A 50 22.22 7.02 -2.18
CA SER A 50 22.25 8.29 -1.44
C SER A 50 21.25 9.35 -1.94
N SER A 51 20.88 9.31 -3.22
CA SER A 51 19.92 10.23 -3.84
C SER A 51 18.45 9.80 -3.70
N ASP A 52 18.20 8.60 -3.17
CA ASP A 52 16.85 8.08 -3.03
C ASP A 52 16.07 8.82 -1.94
N PHE A 53 14.88 9.32 -2.29
CA PHE A 53 14.05 10.09 -1.36
C PHE A 53 13.63 9.27 -0.13
N ARG A 54 13.59 7.93 -0.21
CA ARG A 54 13.24 7.05 0.92
C ARG A 54 14.20 7.22 2.09
N ASN A 55 15.44 7.67 1.86
CA ASN A 55 16.35 8.04 2.95
C ASN A 55 15.82 9.18 3.86
N THR A 56 14.89 9.99 3.36
CA THR A 56 14.30 11.12 4.11
C THR A 56 12.93 10.81 4.71
N VAL A 57 12.33 9.67 4.36
CA VAL A 57 10.98 9.30 4.78
C VAL A 57 11.06 8.45 6.07
N PRO A 58 10.50 8.90 7.21
CA PRO A 58 10.69 8.21 8.49
C PRO A 58 10.23 6.76 8.51
N ARG A 59 9.21 6.37 7.73
CA ARG A 59 8.77 4.98 7.58
C ARG A 59 9.79 4.02 6.95
N PHE A 60 10.83 4.55 6.32
CA PHE A 60 11.93 3.78 5.72
C PHE A 60 13.18 3.74 6.59
N ALA A 61 13.18 4.41 7.76
CA ALA A 61 14.22 4.21 8.77
C ALA A 61 14.33 2.71 9.15
N GLU A 62 15.51 2.24 9.51
CA GLU A 62 15.75 0.81 9.77
C GLU A 62 14.81 0.24 10.84
N ASP A 63 14.62 0.95 11.94
CA ASP A 63 13.75 0.55 13.04
C ASP A 63 12.26 0.58 12.64
N ALA A 64 11.87 1.50 11.77
CA ALA A 64 10.54 1.54 11.16
C ALA A 64 10.33 0.38 10.18
N ARG A 65 11.30 0.07 9.33
CA ARG A 65 11.24 -1.10 8.42
C ARG A 65 11.09 -2.40 9.20
N LYS A 66 11.88 -2.59 10.26
CA LYS A 66 11.76 -3.75 11.17
C LYS A 66 10.35 -3.87 11.77
N ALA A 67 9.80 -2.78 12.30
CA ALA A 67 8.47 -2.80 12.90
C ALA A 67 7.37 -3.04 11.85
N ASN A 68 7.49 -2.40 10.68
CA ASN A 68 6.49 -2.48 9.62
C ASN A 68 6.58 -3.78 8.79
N GLN A 69 7.64 -4.59 8.96
CA GLN A 69 7.82 -5.87 8.27
C GLN A 69 6.63 -6.81 8.48
N ALA A 70 5.97 -6.74 9.64
CA ALA A 70 4.76 -7.48 9.93
C ALA A 70 3.65 -7.28 8.88
N LEU A 71 3.55 -6.11 8.24
CA LEU A 71 2.59 -5.86 7.16
C LEU A 71 2.91 -6.69 5.93
N VAL A 72 4.19 -6.71 5.54
CA VAL A 72 4.66 -7.48 4.40
C VAL A 72 4.47 -8.97 4.66
N ASP A 73 4.78 -9.43 5.87
CA ASP A 73 4.65 -10.82 6.26
C ASP A 73 3.19 -11.28 6.22
N ALA A 74 2.26 -10.46 6.75
CA ALA A 74 0.82 -10.72 6.70
C ALA A 74 0.30 -10.84 5.26
N ILE A 75 0.69 -9.91 4.38
CA ILE A 75 0.33 -9.96 2.96
C ILE A 75 0.98 -11.18 2.28
N GLY A 76 2.21 -11.53 2.66
CA GLY A 76 2.96 -12.66 2.12
C GLY A 76 2.31 -14.01 2.37
N VAL A 77 1.70 -14.22 3.54
CA VAL A 77 0.92 -15.43 3.84
C VAL A 77 -0.23 -15.61 2.84
N ILE A 78 -0.99 -14.55 2.63
CA ILE A 78 -2.16 -14.56 1.75
C ILE A 78 -1.73 -14.68 0.29
N ALA A 79 -0.63 -14.04 -0.08
CA ALA A 79 -0.02 -14.17 -1.40
C ALA A 79 0.37 -15.62 -1.71
N ALA A 80 0.95 -16.33 -0.73
CA ALA A 80 1.29 -17.74 -0.89
C ALA A 80 0.03 -18.61 -1.10
N GLU A 81 -1.03 -18.40 -0.34
CA GLU A 81 -2.31 -19.11 -0.50
C GLU A 81 -2.94 -18.87 -1.88
N LYS A 82 -2.87 -17.63 -2.37
CA LYS A 82 -3.39 -17.22 -3.68
C LYS A 82 -2.46 -17.55 -4.84
N LYS A 83 -1.25 -18.07 -4.59
CA LYS A 83 -0.19 -18.27 -5.59
C LYS A 83 0.10 -16.98 -6.37
N ALA A 84 0.10 -15.87 -5.65
CA ALA A 84 0.29 -14.52 -6.17
C ALA A 84 1.51 -13.87 -5.50
N THR A 85 1.92 -12.70 -5.97
CA THR A 85 2.93 -11.88 -5.28
C THR A 85 2.27 -10.93 -4.29
N SER A 86 3.01 -10.47 -3.28
CA SER A 86 2.49 -9.49 -2.30
C SER A 86 2.02 -8.20 -2.97
N ALA A 87 2.69 -7.79 -4.05
CA ALA A 87 2.26 -6.65 -4.85
C ALA A 87 0.86 -6.87 -5.46
N GLN A 88 0.61 -8.06 -5.98
CA GLN A 88 -0.69 -8.38 -6.56
C GLN A 88 -1.79 -8.46 -5.52
N VAL A 89 -1.53 -9.04 -4.35
CA VAL A 89 -2.50 -9.06 -3.25
C VAL A 89 -2.82 -7.65 -2.76
N ALA A 90 -1.81 -6.78 -2.61
CA ALA A 90 -2.03 -5.39 -2.20
C ALA A 90 -2.88 -4.60 -3.21
N LEU A 91 -2.66 -4.81 -4.51
CA LEU A 91 -3.46 -4.19 -5.57
C LEU A 91 -4.87 -4.79 -5.66
N ALA A 92 -5.02 -6.10 -5.55
CA ALA A 92 -6.30 -6.78 -5.52
C ALA A 92 -7.15 -6.32 -4.32
N TRP A 93 -6.53 -6.12 -3.15
CA TRP A 93 -7.21 -5.58 -1.98
C TRP A 93 -7.75 -4.18 -2.24
N LEU A 94 -6.97 -3.29 -2.87
CA LEU A 94 -7.43 -1.94 -3.23
C LEU A 94 -8.62 -1.97 -4.20
N LEU A 95 -8.56 -2.82 -5.23
CA LEU A 95 -9.63 -3.00 -6.21
C LEU A 95 -10.92 -3.58 -5.58
N ALA A 96 -10.78 -4.37 -4.51
CA ALA A 96 -11.91 -4.97 -3.80
C ALA A 96 -12.65 -4.00 -2.86
N GLN A 97 -12.04 -2.86 -2.49
CA GLN A 97 -12.65 -1.94 -1.53
C GLN A 97 -13.95 -1.33 -2.05
N LYS A 98 -13.93 -0.78 -3.26
CA LYS A 98 -15.07 -0.17 -3.94
C LYS A 98 -14.89 -0.25 -5.45
N PRO A 99 -15.97 -0.43 -6.24
CA PRO A 99 -15.88 -0.58 -7.70
C PRO A 99 -15.38 0.67 -8.44
N TRP A 100 -15.38 1.83 -7.79
CA TRP A 100 -14.93 3.11 -8.32
C TRP A 100 -13.49 3.49 -7.89
N ILE A 101 -12.77 2.56 -7.25
CA ILE A 101 -11.35 2.72 -6.90
C ILE A 101 -10.48 2.17 -8.03
N VAL A 102 -9.58 3.00 -8.56
CA VAL A 102 -8.66 2.64 -9.66
C VAL A 102 -7.22 3.02 -9.27
N PRO A 103 -6.43 2.11 -8.69
CA PRO A 103 -5.05 2.41 -8.28
C PRO A 103 -4.13 2.63 -9.49
N ILE A 104 -3.13 3.50 -9.32
CA ILE A 104 -2.11 3.80 -10.35
C ILE A 104 -0.72 3.31 -9.92
N PRO A 105 -0.45 1.99 -9.98
CA PRO A 105 0.87 1.47 -9.67
C PRO A 105 1.89 1.88 -10.74
N GLY A 106 2.90 2.67 -10.34
CA GLY A 106 3.98 3.08 -11.23
C GLY A 106 5.03 1.98 -11.42
N THR A 107 5.55 1.87 -12.64
CA THR A 107 6.70 1.00 -12.97
C THR A 107 7.40 1.48 -14.24
N THR A 108 8.71 1.22 -14.35
CA THR A 108 9.50 1.40 -15.57
C THR A 108 9.84 0.08 -16.27
N LYS A 109 9.44 -1.06 -15.70
CA LYS A 109 9.77 -2.41 -16.19
C LYS A 109 8.52 -3.12 -16.67
N LEU A 110 8.59 -3.74 -17.86
CA LEU A 110 7.48 -4.44 -18.49
C LEU A 110 6.95 -5.61 -17.63
N ASN A 111 7.83 -6.44 -17.09
CA ASN A 111 7.44 -7.56 -16.24
C ASN A 111 6.64 -7.14 -14.99
N ARG A 112 6.95 -5.96 -14.42
CA ARG A 112 6.20 -5.38 -13.30
C ARG A 112 4.85 -4.81 -13.75
N LEU A 113 4.75 -4.31 -14.98
CA LEU A 113 3.46 -3.92 -15.55
C LEU A 113 2.55 -5.14 -15.71
N GLU A 114 3.07 -6.23 -16.27
CA GLU A 114 2.35 -7.50 -16.43
C GLU A 114 1.90 -8.06 -15.07
N GLU A 115 2.80 -8.07 -14.08
CA GLU A 115 2.48 -8.44 -12.69
C GLU A 115 1.33 -7.61 -12.12
N ASN A 116 1.42 -6.27 -12.24
CA ASN A 116 0.40 -5.35 -11.72
C ASN A 116 -0.96 -5.57 -12.39
N ILE A 117 -0.99 -5.77 -13.72
CA ILE A 117 -2.23 -6.04 -14.48
C ILE A 117 -2.88 -7.35 -13.99
N ALA A 118 -2.08 -8.39 -13.77
CA ALA A 118 -2.58 -9.69 -13.32
C ALA A 118 -3.25 -9.64 -11.92
N SER A 119 -3.01 -8.60 -11.12
CA SER A 119 -3.70 -8.37 -9.84
C SER A 119 -5.22 -8.25 -9.99
N ALA A 120 -5.70 -7.73 -11.12
CA ALA A 120 -7.15 -7.58 -11.38
C ALA A 120 -7.88 -8.93 -11.52
N SER A 121 -7.13 -10.01 -11.78
CA SER A 121 -7.66 -11.37 -11.88
C SER A 121 -7.65 -12.12 -10.54
N ILE A 122 -7.12 -11.52 -9.47
CA ILE A 122 -7.10 -12.14 -8.14
C ILE A 122 -8.43 -11.87 -7.46
N ALA A 123 -9.23 -12.93 -7.29
CA ALA A 123 -10.44 -12.89 -6.49
C ALA A 123 -10.11 -13.05 -5.00
N LEU A 124 -10.28 -11.96 -4.25
CA LEU A 124 -10.31 -11.98 -2.79
C LEU A 124 -11.76 -12.18 -2.34
N THR A 125 -11.99 -13.26 -1.59
CA THR A 125 -13.27 -13.55 -0.94
C THR A 125 -13.47 -12.64 0.27
N ALA A 126 -14.69 -12.63 0.83
CA ALA A 126 -14.97 -11.91 2.07
C ALA A 126 -14.05 -12.37 3.21
N ASP A 127 -13.77 -13.68 3.29
CA ASP A 127 -12.87 -14.24 4.32
C ASP A 127 -11.43 -13.78 4.12
N ASP A 128 -10.95 -13.72 2.86
CA ASP A 128 -9.62 -13.18 2.58
C ASP A 128 -9.50 -11.71 3.02
N LEU A 129 -10.51 -10.90 2.69
CA LEU A 129 -10.53 -9.48 3.07
C LEU A 129 -10.58 -9.29 4.59
N ALA A 130 -11.38 -10.10 5.28
CA ALA A 130 -11.43 -10.09 6.75
C ALA A 130 -10.09 -10.52 7.37
N ASN A 131 -9.42 -11.52 6.79
CA ASN A 131 -8.10 -11.95 7.24
C ASN A 131 -7.03 -10.87 7.03
N ILE A 132 -7.04 -10.18 5.87
CA ILE A 132 -6.17 -9.02 5.62
C ILE A 132 -6.44 -7.95 6.68
N GLU A 133 -7.70 -7.59 6.90
CA GLU A 133 -8.10 -6.55 7.85
C GLU A 133 -7.63 -6.87 9.28
N ASN A 134 -7.90 -8.09 9.75
CA ASN A 134 -7.51 -8.53 11.08
C ASN A 134 -5.98 -8.53 11.26
N ALA A 135 -5.25 -8.95 10.23
CA ALA A 135 -3.79 -8.97 10.29
C ALA A 135 -3.19 -7.55 10.29
N VAL A 136 -3.76 -6.65 9.47
CA VAL A 136 -3.22 -5.29 9.27
C VAL A 136 -3.63 -4.33 10.39
N SER A 137 -4.86 -4.41 10.89
CA SER A 137 -5.36 -3.55 11.98
C SER A 137 -4.62 -3.76 13.30
N ALA A 138 -4.04 -4.94 13.53
CA ALA A 138 -3.22 -5.23 14.70
C ALA A 138 -1.82 -4.62 14.64
N ILE A 139 -1.38 -4.10 13.48
CA ILE A 139 -0.02 -3.62 13.28
C ILE A 139 0.07 -2.11 13.47
N ALA A 140 0.77 -1.68 14.52
CA ALA A 140 1.09 -0.29 14.73
C ALA A 140 2.20 0.15 13.75
N VAL A 141 1.82 0.91 12.71
CA VAL A 141 2.77 1.44 11.74
C VAL A 141 3.72 2.44 12.40
N LYS A 142 5.03 2.17 12.29
CA LYS A 142 6.08 3.03 12.82
C LYS A 142 6.63 3.98 11.76
N GLY A 143 6.84 5.23 12.16
CA GLY A 143 7.36 6.30 11.31
C GLY A 143 6.27 7.12 10.63
N ALA A 144 6.53 8.42 10.45
CA ALA A 144 5.66 9.33 9.72
C ALA A 144 5.68 9.04 8.21
N ARG A 145 4.54 9.30 7.55
CA ARG A 145 4.34 9.12 6.09
C ARG A 145 5.27 10.01 5.27
N TYR A 146 5.60 11.19 5.79
CA TYR A 146 6.42 12.20 5.14
C TYR A 146 7.53 12.68 6.08
N SER A 147 8.57 13.30 5.52
CA SER A 147 9.52 14.04 6.34
C SER A 147 8.83 15.24 6.99
N PRO A 148 9.34 15.77 8.12
CA PRO A 148 8.76 16.95 8.75
C PRO A 148 8.64 18.15 7.79
N GLN A 149 9.62 18.32 6.87
CA GLN A 149 9.60 19.41 5.88
C GLN A 149 8.51 19.22 4.81
N GLN A 150 8.22 17.97 4.45
CA GLN A 150 7.14 17.64 3.51
C GLN A 150 5.78 17.75 4.19
N GLU A 151 5.66 17.30 5.43
CA GLU A 151 4.42 17.37 6.20
C GLU A 151 3.97 18.82 6.43
N ALA A 152 4.92 19.74 6.68
CA ALA A 152 4.63 21.17 6.81
C ALA A 152 4.09 21.85 5.54
N ARG A 153 4.12 21.17 4.38
CA ARG A 153 3.61 21.68 3.09
C ARG A 153 2.25 21.12 2.71
N ILE A 154 1.71 20.19 3.49
CA ILE A 154 0.41 19.57 3.26
C ILE A 154 -0.61 20.35 4.09
N ASP A 155 -1.54 21.02 3.41
CA ASP A 155 -2.73 21.56 4.06
C ASP A 155 -3.61 20.38 4.52
N ARG A 156 -4.00 20.36 5.79
CA ARG A 156 -4.91 19.36 6.36
C ARG A 156 -6.33 19.88 6.36
#